data_AF-A0A8S9TLM4-F1
#
_entry.id   AF-A0A8S9TLM4-F1
#
_cell.length_a   1.000
_cell.length_b   1.000
_cell.length_c   1.000
_cell.angle_alpha   90.00
_cell.angle_beta   90.00
_cell.angle_gamma   90.00
#
_symmetry.space_group_name_H-M   'P 1'
#
loop_
_entity.id
_entity.type
_entity.pdbx_description
1 polymer ?
#
loop_
_entity_poly.entity_id
_entity_poly.type
_entity_poly.pdbx_seq_one_letter_code
_entity_poly.pdbx_strand_id
1 'polypeptide(L)'
;MTTVNNAELQRLRAFIDARKRSVEEAEKRYDVQAALVELRELSAPLHSPDRFSSSWKSLYLESFYRDVTAFLLNFVSVHLEICFTEHDREQAFDVFFARAFVPSSRAIGALASKLSATKTRKLTTNKTAEEDAETSTTQCVRLLEKAVTAGGVQDVVTEMLEQEQVGAMLAGNAF
;
A
#
# COMPACT_ATOMS: atom_id res chain seq x y z
N MET A 1 -26.27 -12.44 -0.27
CA MET A 1 -25.24 -11.49 -0.78
C MET A 1 -23.89 -11.60 -0.06
N THR A 2 -23.75 -12.40 1.01
CA THR A 2 -22.50 -12.57 1.80
C THR A 2 -21.51 -13.58 1.22
N THR A 3 -21.97 -14.56 0.45
CA THR A 3 -21.13 -15.64 -0.11
C THR A 3 -20.26 -15.19 -1.29
N VAL A 4 -20.76 -14.26 -2.12
CA VAL A 4 -20.03 -13.70 -3.27
C VAL A 4 -18.83 -12.87 -2.79
N ASN A 5 -19.04 -12.01 -1.79
CA ASN A 5 -17.97 -11.20 -1.20
C ASN A 5 -16.86 -12.05 -0.56
N ASN A 6 -17.20 -13.18 0.07
CA ASN A 6 -16.20 -14.09 0.64
C ASN A 6 -15.35 -14.79 -0.42
N ALA A 7 -15.95 -15.21 -1.54
CA ALA A 7 -15.21 -15.85 -2.61
C ALA A 7 -14.23 -14.89 -3.31
N GLU A 8 -14.67 -13.65 -3.58
CA GLU A 8 -13.79 -12.60 -4.14
C GLU A 8 -12.66 -12.22 -3.18
N LEU A 9 -12.95 -12.07 -1.89
CA LEU A 9 -11.94 -11.81 -0.86
C LEU A 9 -10.85 -12.90 -0.85
N GLN A 10 -11.24 -14.18 -0.91
CA GLN A 10 -10.28 -15.29 -0.92
C GLN A 10 -9.46 -15.34 -2.22
N ARG A 11 -10.07 -15.05 -3.37
CA ARG A 11 -9.35 -14.95 -4.65
C ARG A 11 -8.33 -13.82 -4.62
N LEU A 12 -8.72 -12.65 -4.12
CA LEU A 12 -7.83 -11.51 -3.99
C LEU A 12 -6.68 -11.78 -3.01
N ARG A 13 -6.97 -12.43 -1.87
CA ARG A 13 -5.93 -12.88 -0.93
C ARG A 13 -4.93 -13.81 -1.61
N ALA A 14 -5.41 -14.86 -2.28
CA ALA A 14 -4.55 -15.80 -2.99
C ALA A 14 -3.70 -15.12 -4.07
N PHE A 15 -4.28 -14.16 -4.79
CA PHE A 15 -3.56 -13.35 -5.77
C PHE A 15 -2.44 -12.55 -5.11
N ILE A 16 -2.73 -11.77 -4.06
CA ILE A 16 -1.75 -10.94 -3.35
C ILE A 16 -0.63 -11.80 -2.76
N ASP A 17 -0.98 -12.89 -2.06
CA ASP A 17 -0.01 -13.80 -1.46
C ASP A 17 0.87 -14.45 -2.52
N ALA A 18 0.32 -14.79 -3.69
CA ALA A 18 1.10 -15.33 -4.80
C ALA A 18 2.07 -14.30 -5.36
N ARG A 19 1.65 -13.05 -5.59
CA ARG A 19 2.53 -11.99 -6.10
C ARG A 19 3.64 -11.65 -5.10
N LYS A 20 3.33 -11.49 -3.81
CA LYS A 20 4.33 -11.27 -2.75
C LYS A 20 5.40 -12.36 -2.73
N ARG A 21 4.97 -13.63 -2.76
CA ARG A 21 5.88 -14.77 -2.82
C ARG A 21 6.74 -14.75 -4.09
N SER A 22 6.16 -14.43 -5.25
CA SER A 22 6.92 -14.33 -6.49
C SER A 22 7.98 -13.21 -6.45
N VAL A 23 7.68 -12.08 -5.81
CA VAL A 23 8.67 -11.00 -5.58
C VAL A 23 9.83 -11.50 -4.71
N GLU A 24 9.54 -12.20 -3.62
CA GLU A 24 10.56 -12.80 -2.75
C GLU A 24 11.41 -13.85 -3.48
N GLU A 25 10.80 -14.72 -4.30
CA GLU A 25 11.52 -15.71 -5.09
C GLU A 25 12.34 -15.10 -6.23
N ALA A 26 11.94 -13.95 -6.76
CA ALA A 26 12.73 -13.20 -7.72
C ALA A 26 13.95 -12.55 -7.04
N GLU A 27 13.77 -11.97 -5.86
CA GLU A 27 14.85 -11.40 -5.04
C GLU A 27 15.92 -12.45 -4.71
N LYS A 28 15.52 -13.65 -4.25
CA LYS A 28 16.45 -14.76 -3.95
C LYS A 28 17.31 -15.19 -5.14
N ARG A 29 16.81 -14.99 -6.36
CA ARG A 29 17.52 -15.30 -7.61
C ARG A 29 18.29 -14.10 -8.17
N TYR A 30 18.27 -12.96 -7.48
CA TYR A 30 18.80 -11.67 -7.94
C TYR A 30 18.18 -11.20 -9.26
N ASP A 31 16.93 -11.60 -9.53
CA ASP A 31 16.20 -11.27 -10.75
C ASP A 31 15.33 -10.02 -10.54
N VAL A 32 15.98 -8.86 -10.61
CA VAL A 32 15.34 -7.54 -10.40
C VAL A 32 14.19 -7.31 -11.39
N GLN A 33 14.33 -7.77 -12.63
CA GLN A 33 13.31 -7.58 -13.66
C GLN A 33 12.07 -8.44 -13.39
N ALA A 34 12.23 -9.68 -12.96
CA ALA A 34 11.09 -10.49 -12.53
C ALA A 34 10.40 -9.87 -11.30
N ALA A 35 11.15 -9.36 -10.33
CA ALA A 35 10.58 -8.67 -9.18
C ALA A 35 9.75 -7.44 -9.59
N LEU A 36 10.24 -6.65 -10.55
CA LEU A 36 9.52 -5.49 -11.08
C LEU A 36 8.21 -5.88 -11.77
N VAL A 37 8.21 -6.93 -12.58
CA VAL A 37 6.99 -7.44 -13.22
C VAL A 37 5.96 -7.84 -12.16
N GLU A 38 6.40 -8.55 -11.13
CA GLU A 38 5.53 -9.02 -10.06
C GLU A 38 4.98 -7.88 -9.18
N LEU A 39 5.76 -6.81 -8.97
CA LEU A 39 5.31 -5.60 -8.30
C LEU A 39 4.28 -4.81 -9.12
N ARG A 40 4.49 -4.69 -10.43
CA ARG A 40 3.51 -4.10 -11.35
C ARG A 40 2.19 -4.87 -11.27
N GLU A 41 2.25 -6.19 -11.34
CA GLU A 41 1.08 -7.06 -11.21
C GLU A 41 0.40 -6.94 -9.83
N LEU A 42 1.18 -6.80 -8.75
CA LEU A 42 0.65 -6.58 -7.40
C LEU A 42 -0.10 -5.24 -7.28
N SER A 43 0.33 -4.22 -8.02
CA SER A 43 -0.30 -2.89 -8.04
C SER A 43 -1.49 -2.78 -9.01
N ALA A 44 -1.58 -3.68 -9.99
CA ALA A 44 -2.55 -3.61 -11.08
C ALA A 44 -4.03 -3.50 -10.63
N PRO A 45 -4.50 -4.17 -9.54
CA PRO A 45 -5.86 -3.96 -9.04
C PRO A 45 -6.21 -2.52 -8.66
N LEU A 46 -5.22 -1.65 -8.44
CA LEU A 46 -5.42 -0.25 -8.06
C LEU A 46 -5.69 0.67 -9.27
N HIS A 47 -5.19 0.30 -10.47
CA HIS A 47 -5.13 1.21 -11.62
C HIS A 47 -5.54 0.60 -12.97
N SER A 48 -5.80 -0.71 -13.06
CA SER A 48 -6.19 -1.40 -14.30
C SER A 48 -7.66 -1.87 -14.27
N PRO A 49 -8.63 -0.95 -14.48
CA PRO A 49 -10.07 -1.27 -14.44
C PRO A 49 -10.53 -2.18 -15.59
N ASP A 50 -9.72 -2.30 -16.65
CA ASP A 50 -9.90 -3.21 -17.77
C ASP A 50 -9.61 -4.68 -17.39
N ARG A 51 -8.77 -4.90 -16.38
CA ARG A 51 -8.33 -6.23 -15.91
C ARG A 51 -9.00 -6.66 -14.60
N PHE A 52 -9.32 -5.70 -13.73
CA PHE A 52 -9.84 -5.95 -12.40
C PHE A 52 -11.14 -5.18 -12.17
N SER A 53 -12.10 -5.83 -11.51
CA SER A 53 -13.36 -5.20 -11.16
C SER A 53 -13.17 -4.09 -10.11
N SER A 54 -14.11 -3.16 -10.05
CA SER A 54 -14.15 -2.16 -8.97
C SER A 54 -14.26 -2.81 -7.58
N SER A 55 -14.93 -3.96 -7.46
CA SER A 55 -15.00 -4.72 -6.20
C SER A 55 -13.62 -5.15 -5.71
N TRP A 56 -12.72 -5.56 -6.62
CA TRP A 56 -11.35 -5.92 -6.27
C TRP A 56 -10.57 -4.72 -5.75
N LYS A 57 -10.69 -3.56 -6.40
CA LYS A 57 -10.03 -2.34 -5.93
C LYS A 57 -10.50 -1.96 -4.52
N SER A 58 -11.81 -1.97 -4.27
CA SER A 58 -12.37 -1.66 -2.95
C SER A 58 -11.89 -2.65 -1.88
N LEU A 59 -11.99 -3.96 -2.15
CA LEU A 59 -11.50 -5.00 -1.23
C LEU A 59 -10.00 -4.89 -0.97
N TYR A 60 -9.21 -4.55 -1.99
CA TYR A 60 -7.78 -4.32 -1.87
C TYR A 60 -7.51 -3.20 -0.86
N LEU A 61 -8.11 -2.02 -1.07
CA LEU A 61 -7.94 -0.84 -0.23
C LEU A 61 -8.43 -1.06 1.21
N GLU A 62 -9.52 -1.79 1.38
CA GLU A 62 -10.15 -2.01 2.69
C GLU A 62 -9.45 -3.10 3.51
N SER A 63 -9.11 -4.22 2.87
CA SER A 63 -8.72 -5.46 3.57
C SER A 63 -7.23 -5.78 3.49
N PHE A 64 -6.52 -5.32 2.45
CA PHE A 64 -5.16 -5.78 2.16
C PHE A 64 -4.12 -4.67 2.05
N TYR A 65 -4.52 -3.44 1.75
CA TYR A 65 -3.60 -2.35 1.44
C TYR A 65 -2.57 -2.07 2.53
N ARG A 66 -2.96 -2.15 3.81
CA ARG A 66 -2.04 -1.97 4.95
C ARG A 66 -0.98 -3.08 5.00
N ASP A 67 -1.37 -4.32 4.75
CA ASP A 67 -0.47 -5.49 4.74
C ASP A 67 0.44 -5.49 3.51
N VAL A 68 -0.06 -5.06 2.35
CA VAL A 68 0.77 -4.84 1.16
C VAL A 68 1.76 -3.71 1.40
N THR A 69 1.33 -2.58 1.97
CA THR A 69 2.20 -1.45 2.29
C THR A 69 3.31 -1.86 3.26
N ALA A 70 2.99 -2.69 4.27
CA ALA A 70 4.00 -3.24 5.17
C ALA A 70 5.03 -4.10 4.43
N PHE A 71 4.61 -4.94 3.49
CA PHE A 71 5.52 -5.73 2.64
C PHE A 71 6.43 -4.82 1.78
N LEU A 72 5.85 -3.81 1.11
CA LEU A 72 6.62 -2.87 0.30
C LEU A 72 7.70 -2.14 1.13
N LEU A 73 7.36 -1.72 2.35
CA LEU A 73 8.25 -0.93 3.19
C LEU A 73 9.28 -1.78 3.95
N ASN A 74 8.95 -3.03 4.28
CA ASN A 74 9.86 -3.93 5.02
C ASN A 74 10.79 -4.72 4.12
N PHE A 75 10.33 -5.08 2.92
CA PHE A 75 11.05 -5.98 2.04
C PHE A 75 11.51 -5.25 0.79
N VAL A 76 10.57 -4.70 0.02
CA VAL A 76 10.90 -4.12 -1.30
C VAL A 76 11.81 -2.89 -1.16
N SER A 77 11.50 -1.99 -0.23
CA SER A 77 12.31 -0.78 0.01
C SER A 77 13.73 -1.10 0.45
N VAL A 78 13.92 -2.24 1.11
CA VAL A 78 15.22 -2.65 1.68
C VAL A 78 16.05 -3.42 0.66
N HIS A 79 15.45 -4.41 -0.01
CA HIS A 79 16.19 -5.38 -0.82
C HIS A 79 16.15 -5.11 -2.32
N LEU A 80 15.14 -4.36 -2.80
CA LEU A 80 14.87 -4.24 -4.24
C LEU A 80 14.89 -2.79 -4.74
N GLU A 81 14.35 -1.83 -3.98
CA GLU A 81 14.21 -0.44 -4.43
C GLU A 81 15.57 0.19 -4.79
N ILE A 82 16.64 -0.16 -4.06
CA ILE A 82 18.00 0.32 -4.34
C ILE A 82 18.50 -0.10 -5.73
N CYS A 83 17.94 -1.16 -6.31
CA CYS A 83 18.28 -1.67 -7.64
C CYS A 83 17.39 -1.08 -8.74
N PHE A 84 16.36 -0.31 -8.39
CA PHE A 84 15.40 0.24 -9.33
C PHE A 84 15.87 1.57 -9.89
N THR A 85 15.66 1.77 -11.20
CA THR A 85 15.75 3.12 -11.78
C THR A 85 14.60 4.00 -11.27
N GLU A 86 14.66 5.30 -11.51
CA GLU A 86 13.51 6.19 -11.24
C GLU A 86 12.25 5.74 -11.98
N HIS A 87 12.39 5.39 -13.25
CA HIS A 87 11.29 4.88 -14.07
C HIS A 87 10.66 3.59 -13.51
N ASP A 88 11.50 2.66 -13.05
CA ASP A 88 11.04 1.42 -12.43
C ASP A 88 10.27 1.69 -11.14
N ARG A 89 10.76 2.62 -10.30
CA ARG A 89 10.07 3.03 -9.07
C ARG A 89 8.71 3.65 -9.38
N GLU A 90 8.63 4.56 -10.33
CA GLU A 90 7.39 5.22 -10.74
C GLU A 90 6.31 4.22 -11.17
N GLN A 91 6.70 3.18 -11.90
CA GLN A 91 5.77 2.20 -12.48
C GLN A 91 5.44 1.02 -11.56
N ALA A 92 6.30 0.67 -10.62
CA ALA A 92 6.16 -0.56 -9.83
C ALA A 92 6.03 -0.32 -8.33
N PHE A 93 6.49 0.82 -7.80
CA PHE A 93 6.51 1.09 -6.35
C PHE A 93 5.66 2.31 -5.97
N ASP A 94 5.84 3.44 -6.66
CA ASP A 94 5.16 4.69 -6.31
C ASP A 94 3.65 4.63 -6.61
N VAL A 95 3.21 3.73 -7.49
CA VAL A 95 1.79 3.46 -7.80
C VAL A 95 0.97 3.19 -6.53
N PHE A 96 1.55 2.51 -5.55
CA PHE A 96 0.87 2.20 -4.29
C PHE A 96 0.58 3.43 -3.42
N PHE A 97 1.23 4.56 -3.69
CA PHE A 97 1.08 5.81 -2.92
C PHE A 97 0.59 6.97 -3.80
N ALA A 98 0.32 6.72 -5.08
CA ALA A 98 -0.14 7.73 -6.02
C ALA A 98 -1.60 8.09 -5.74
N ARG A 99 -1.86 9.39 -5.51
CA ARG A 99 -3.21 9.94 -5.26
C ARG A 99 -4.23 9.63 -6.35
N ALA A 100 -3.78 9.36 -7.58
CA ALA A 100 -4.63 8.98 -8.70
C ALA A 100 -5.28 7.60 -8.51
N PHE A 101 -4.68 6.73 -7.70
CA PHE A 101 -5.11 5.34 -7.54
C PHE A 101 -5.53 5.02 -6.12
N VAL A 102 -4.90 5.65 -5.13
CA VAL A 102 -5.12 5.40 -3.71
C VAL A 102 -5.52 6.70 -3.01
N PRO A 103 -6.63 6.72 -2.25
CA PRO A 103 -7.00 7.87 -1.44
C PRO A 103 -5.88 8.27 -0.46
N SER A 104 -5.60 9.56 -0.38
CA SER A 104 -4.54 10.11 0.47
C SER A 104 -4.69 9.69 1.94
N SER A 105 -5.92 9.56 2.46
CA SER A 105 -6.23 9.05 3.81
C SER A 105 -5.71 7.64 4.05
N ARG A 106 -5.87 6.74 3.07
CA ARG A 106 -5.42 5.35 3.15
C ARG A 106 -3.91 5.26 3.09
N ALA A 107 -3.28 5.99 2.16
CA ALA A 107 -1.83 6.02 2.01
C ALA A 107 -1.15 6.58 3.27
N ILE A 108 -1.58 7.77 3.72
CA ILE A 108 -1.04 8.41 4.93
C ILE A 108 -1.30 7.54 6.17
N GLY A 109 -2.52 6.99 6.32
CA GLY A 109 -2.86 6.12 7.44
C GLY A 109 -1.99 4.86 7.51
N ALA A 110 -1.72 4.23 6.36
CA ALA A 110 -0.84 3.06 6.30
C ALA A 110 0.62 3.40 6.66
N LEU A 111 1.14 4.51 6.12
CA LEU A 111 2.50 5.00 6.41
C LEU A 111 2.67 5.38 7.88
N ALA A 112 1.72 6.14 8.44
CA ALA A 112 1.72 6.54 9.86
C ALA A 112 1.60 5.32 10.79
N SER A 113 0.77 4.34 10.42
CA SER A 113 0.68 3.09 11.16
C SER A 113 2.00 2.31 11.14
N LYS A 114 2.71 2.31 10.00
CA LYS A 114 3.98 1.61 9.87
C LYS A 114 5.06 2.24 10.74
N LEU A 115 5.19 3.57 10.70
CA LEU A 115 6.11 4.31 11.56
C LEU A 115 5.81 4.06 13.05
N SER A 116 4.53 4.06 13.41
CA SER A 116 4.10 3.79 14.79
C SER A 116 4.51 2.40 15.26
N ALA A 117 4.35 1.38 14.42
CA ALA A 117 4.76 0.01 14.72
C ALA A 117 6.29 -0.16 14.86
N THR A 118 7.07 0.57 14.04
CA THR A 118 8.54 0.55 14.12
C THR A 118 9.05 1.15 15.45
N LYS A 119 8.39 2.21 15.96
CA LYS A 119 8.74 2.84 17.25
C LYS A 119 8.63 1.87 18.44
N THR A 120 7.68 0.93 18.40
CA THR A 120 7.48 -0.08 19.46
C THR A 120 8.51 -1.21 19.42
N ARG A 121 9.12 -1.48 18.26
CA ARG A 121 10.01 -2.64 18.04
C ARG A 121 11.47 -2.39 18.47
N LYS A 122 11.88 -1.14 18.69
CA LYS A 122 13.25 -0.75 19.05
C LYS A 122 13.77 -1.28 20.41
N LEU A 123 12.98 -2.09 21.14
CA LEU A 123 13.37 -2.64 22.45
C LEU A 123 14.21 -3.92 22.40
N THR A 124 14.36 -4.57 21.24
CA THR A 124 15.13 -5.82 21.12
C THR A 124 15.64 -5.98 19.68
N THR A 125 16.91 -6.36 19.52
CA THR A 125 17.58 -7.02 18.36
C THR A 125 18.62 -6.29 17.48
N ASN A 126 19.46 -7.15 16.87
CA ASN A 126 20.71 -7.04 16.11
C ASN A 126 20.87 -5.90 15.08
N LYS A 127 22.14 -5.52 14.82
CA LYS A 127 22.58 -4.45 13.91
C LYS A 127 21.96 -4.48 12.50
N THR A 128 21.87 -5.64 11.85
CA THR A 128 21.27 -5.75 10.50
C THR A 128 19.78 -5.43 10.50
N ALA A 129 19.05 -5.84 11.55
CA ALA A 129 17.64 -5.50 11.68
C ALA A 129 17.41 -4.01 11.98
N GLU A 130 18.41 -3.32 12.54
CA GLU A 130 18.39 -1.88 12.76
C GLU A 130 18.58 -1.11 11.45
N GLU A 131 19.52 -1.53 10.60
CA GLU A 131 19.78 -0.93 9.28
C GLU A 131 18.57 -1.09 8.32
N ASP A 132 17.93 -2.27 8.32
CA ASP A 132 16.70 -2.53 7.56
C ASP A 132 15.53 -1.66 8.06
N ALA A 133 15.42 -1.49 9.39
CA ALA A 133 14.39 -0.66 9.99
C ALA A 133 14.62 0.84 9.71
N GLU A 134 15.87 1.29 9.66
CA GLU A 134 16.23 2.66 9.29
C GLU A 134 15.90 2.94 7.83
N THR A 135 16.22 2.01 6.92
CA THR A 135 15.87 2.11 5.49
C THR A 135 14.35 2.19 5.30
N SER A 136 13.61 1.29 5.95
CA SER A 136 12.14 1.29 5.94
C SER A 136 11.55 2.60 6.49
N THR A 137 12.12 3.13 7.59
CA THR A 137 11.67 4.37 8.22
C THR A 137 11.94 5.59 7.33
N THR A 138 13.14 5.69 6.77
CA THR A 138 13.53 6.75 5.84
C THR A 138 12.59 6.78 4.65
N GLN A 139 12.27 5.61 4.11
CA GLN A 139 11.33 5.52 3.01
C GLN A 139 9.90 5.92 3.41
N CYS A 140 9.43 5.48 4.58
CA CYS A 140 8.12 5.92 5.08
C CYS A 140 8.03 7.46 5.17
N VAL A 141 9.09 8.10 5.68
CA VAL A 141 9.17 9.57 5.79
C VAL A 141 9.16 10.22 4.40
N ARG A 142 10.00 9.76 3.47
CA ARG A 142 10.04 10.26 2.08
C ARG A 142 8.67 10.21 1.42
N LEU A 143 7.96 9.10 1.56
CA LEU A 143 6.62 8.91 0.99
C LEU A 143 5.56 9.80 1.66
N LEU A 144 5.65 10.01 2.98
CA LEU A 144 4.78 10.95 3.69
C LEU A 144 5.02 12.39 3.24
N GLU A 145 6.27 12.81 3.11
CA GLU A 145 6.63 14.15 2.60
C GLU A 145 6.08 14.36 1.19
N LYS A 146 6.24 13.36 0.31
CA LYS A 146 5.68 13.37 -1.05
C LYS A 146 4.15 13.51 -1.02
N ALA A 147 3.46 12.73 -0.18
CA ALA A 147 2.01 12.79 -0.05
C ALA A 147 1.51 14.14 0.48
N VAL A 148 2.17 14.69 1.51
CA VAL A 148 1.82 16.00 2.10
C VAL A 148 2.03 17.12 1.07
N THR A 149 3.17 17.13 0.39
CA THR A 149 3.50 18.15 -0.62
C THR A 149 2.54 18.11 -1.81
N ALA A 150 2.01 16.94 -2.15
CA ALA A 150 1.03 16.76 -3.21
C ALA A 150 -0.42 17.15 -2.82
N GLY A 151 -0.63 17.72 -1.63
CA GLY A 151 -1.95 18.14 -1.13
C GLY A 151 -2.69 17.07 -0.32
N GLY A 152 -2.05 15.95 0.03
CA GLY A 152 -2.71 14.81 0.66
C GLY A 152 -3.42 15.12 1.98
N VAL A 153 -2.95 16.11 2.76
CA VAL A 153 -3.64 16.55 3.98
C VAL A 153 -4.98 17.22 3.67
N GLN A 154 -5.03 18.04 2.62
CA GLN A 154 -6.27 18.66 2.17
C GLN A 154 -7.27 17.62 1.66
N ASP A 155 -6.79 16.61 0.94
CA ASP A 155 -7.62 15.49 0.50
C ASP A 155 -8.23 14.74 1.68
N VAL A 156 -7.44 14.48 2.74
CA VAL A 156 -7.93 13.84 3.98
C VAL A 156 -9.02 14.66 4.64
N VAL A 157 -8.81 15.98 4.79
CA VAL A 157 -9.81 16.87 5.38
C VAL A 157 -11.09 16.88 4.53
N THR A 158 -10.95 16.90 3.21
CA THR A 158 -12.09 16.86 2.29
C THR A 158 -12.89 15.58 2.45
N GLU A 159 -12.22 14.42 2.49
CA GLU A 159 -12.87 13.12 2.71
C GLU A 159 -13.60 13.06 4.07
N MET A 160 -12.99 13.61 5.14
CA MET A 160 -13.64 13.68 6.46
C MET A 160 -14.91 14.52 6.41
N LEU A 161 -14.88 15.69 5.75
CA LEU A 161 -16.04 16.56 5.62
C LEU A 161 -17.17 15.90 4.80
N GLU A 162 -16.81 15.17 3.74
CA GLU A 162 -17.78 14.40 2.94
C GLU A 162 -18.45 13.30 3.78
N GLN A 163 -17.67 12.57 4.59
CA GLN A 163 -18.19 11.54 5.49
C GLN A 163 -19.14 12.13 6.56
N GLU A 164 -18.80 13.29 7.12
CA GLU A 164 -19.66 13.99 8.09
C GLU A 164 -20.97 14.45 7.46
N GLN A 165 -20.93 14.99 6.23
CA GLN A 165 -22.14 15.41 5.51
C GLN A 165 -23.06 14.22 5.17
N VAL A 166 -22.48 13.10 4.73
CA VAL A 166 -23.24 11.87 4.48
C VAL A 166 -23.85 11.34 5.79
N GLY A 167 -23.09 11.35 6.89
CA GLY A 167 -23.58 10.97 8.22
C GLY A 167 -24.74 11.85 8.70
N ALA A 168 -24.65 13.17 8.50
CA ALA A 168 -25.69 14.12 8.84
C ALA A 168 -26.96 13.95 7.98
N MET A 169 -26.82 13.68 6.68
CA MET A 169 -27.98 13.40 5.81
C MET A 169 -28.70 12.10 6.17
N LEU A 170 -27.96 11.04 6.53
CA LEU A 170 -28.55 9.78 6.97
C LEU A 170 -29.24 9.91 8.34
N ALA A 171 -28.71 10.73 9.24
CA ALA A 171 -29.34 11.04 10.52
C ALA A 171 -30.58 11.96 10.36
N GLY A 172 -30.58 12.86 9.38
CA GLY A 172 -31.70 13.76 9.08
C GLY A 172 -32.90 13.09 8.40
N ASN A 173 -32.71 11.95 7.74
CA ASN A 173 -33.78 11.15 7.12
C ASN A 173 -34.38 10.09 8.08
N ALA A 174 -33.99 10.08 9.35
CA ALA A 174 -34.48 9.15 10.36
C ALA A 174 -35.65 9.72 11.22
N PHE A 175 -36.24 10.84 10.82
CA PHE A 175 -37.39 11.49 11.49
C PHE A 175 -38.57 11.69 10.54
#